data_AF-S2JN23-F1
#
_entry.id   AF-S2JN23-F1
#
_cell.length_a   1.000
_cell.length_b   1.000
_cell.length_c   1.000
_cell.angle_alpha   90.00
_cell.angle_beta   90.00
_cell.angle_gamma   90.00
#
_symmetry.space_group_name_H-M   'P 1'
#
loop_
_entity.id
_entity.type
_entity.pdbx_description
1 polymer ?
#
loop_
_entity_poly.entity_id
_entity_poly.type
_entity_poly.pdbx_seq_one_letter_code
_entity_poly.pdbx_strand_id
1 'polypeptide(L)'
;MLLGELTDAQPLTDKIMFRIIERTVSLQCKCTDSSLRPSLFVQNYALMYYFINFFKRKTRHHFFGSLNAYAYTNEDDTRAFINFRMNVTGVRPYANLTENNEILPSRAIRTSADRFDNELNLKLKYMIYKYVWQNIDDENVVQQQRLNKELFAHHLSNLHEDLCNNNIILNGENFNPVMVNERFVRQRRQVERLAERVRDIEYLWNPRVVPVNWEHPALFLERILNPREPFPSDLISLPQHQMHDEAVDETE
;
A
#
# COMPACT_ATOMS: atom_id res chain seq x y z
N MET A 1 12.17 -24.15 -7.32
CA MET A 1 12.19 -22.83 -6.66
C MET A 1 13.09 -22.96 -5.45
N LEU A 2 14.17 -22.17 -5.36
CA LEU A 2 15.11 -22.27 -4.25
C LEU A 2 14.62 -21.43 -3.08
N LEU A 3 14.68 -21.99 -1.87
CA LEU A 3 14.53 -21.18 -0.66
C LEU A 3 15.82 -20.37 -0.50
N GLY A 4 15.69 -19.06 -0.41
CA GLY A 4 16.80 -18.14 -0.25
C GLY A 4 16.64 -17.34 1.04
N GLU A 5 17.79 -16.98 1.59
CA GLU A 5 17.91 -16.12 2.76
C GLU A 5 18.83 -14.95 2.42
N LEU A 6 18.46 -13.76 2.89
CA LEU A 6 19.29 -12.56 2.86
C LEU A 6 19.49 -12.13 4.31
N THR A 7 20.71 -12.18 4.81
CA THR A 7 21.02 -12.11 6.25
C THR A 7 21.46 -10.74 6.72
N ASP A 8 21.93 -9.84 5.86
CA ASP A 8 22.24 -8.45 6.25
C ASP A 8 21.72 -7.48 5.20
N ALA A 9 20.44 -7.64 4.86
CA ALA A 9 19.82 -6.86 3.82
C ALA A 9 19.52 -5.44 4.30
N GLN A 10 20.03 -4.47 3.56
CA GLN A 10 19.79 -3.04 3.78
C GLN A 10 19.09 -2.43 2.57
N PRO A 11 18.13 -1.51 2.76
CA PRO A 11 17.51 -0.82 1.65
C PRO A 11 18.54 -0.01 0.84
N LEU A 12 18.48 -0.14 -0.49
CA LEU A 12 19.26 0.75 -1.37
C LEU A 12 18.68 2.16 -1.40
N THR A 13 17.36 2.28 -1.22
CA THR A 13 16.61 3.52 -1.20
C THR A 13 15.51 3.45 -0.15
N ASP A 14 15.13 4.59 0.41
CA ASP A 14 13.92 4.68 1.25
C ASP A 14 12.62 4.52 0.45
N LYS A 15 12.72 4.58 -0.88
CA LYS A 15 11.58 4.42 -1.79
C LYS A 15 11.15 2.96 -1.86
N ILE A 16 9.87 2.75 -1.61
CA ILE A 16 9.14 1.50 -1.80
C ILE A 16 8.16 1.74 -2.94
N MET A 17 8.06 0.80 -3.88
CA MET A 17 7.18 0.90 -5.04
C MET A 17 6.04 -0.11 -4.92
N PHE A 18 4.81 0.36 -5.03
CA PHE A 18 3.63 -0.47 -5.14
C PHE A 18 3.31 -0.74 -6.60
N ARG A 19 2.89 -1.97 -6.87
CA ARG A 19 2.43 -2.40 -8.18
C ARG A 19 1.03 -2.98 -8.02
N ILE A 20 0.12 -2.44 -8.80
CA ILE A 20 -1.27 -2.89 -8.87
C ILE A 20 -1.42 -3.81 -10.07
N ILE A 21 -1.87 -5.04 -9.82
CA ILE A 21 -2.22 -6.00 -10.86
C ILE A 21 -3.67 -6.36 -10.61
N GLU A 22 -4.54 -5.91 -11.52
CA GLU A 22 -5.99 -6.03 -11.40
C GLU A 22 -6.50 -5.41 -10.08
N ARG A 23 -6.84 -6.25 -9.10
CA ARG A 23 -7.38 -5.86 -7.78
C ARG A 23 -6.37 -6.07 -6.65
N THR A 24 -5.18 -6.55 -6.98
CA THR A 24 -4.16 -6.93 -5.99
C THR A 24 -3.04 -5.90 -5.95
N VAL A 25 -2.63 -5.56 -4.74
CA VAL A 25 -1.45 -4.73 -4.50
C VAL A 25 -0.27 -5.64 -4.18
N SER A 26 0.87 -5.37 -4.79
CA SER A 26 2.17 -5.94 -4.45
C SER A 26 3.15 -4.81 -4.17
N LEU A 27 4.17 -5.09 -3.37
CA LEU A 27 5.23 -4.16 -3.04
C LEU A 27 6.55 -4.69 -3.61
N GLN A 28 7.30 -3.80 -4.24
CA GLN A 28 8.64 -4.05 -4.74
C GLN A 28 9.61 -3.05 -4.13
N CYS A 29 10.76 -3.54 -3.67
CA CYS A 29 11.87 -2.69 -3.26
C CYS A 29 13.21 -3.35 -3.61
N LYS A 30 14.28 -2.55 -3.60
CA LYS A 30 15.63 -3.05 -3.86
C LYS A 30 16.46 -2.96 -2.58
N CYS A 31 17.24 -4.00 -2.31
CA CYS A 31 18.14 -4.03 -1.17
C CYS A 31 19.55 -4.43 -1.60
N THR A 32 20.47 -4.34 -0.66
CA THR A 32 21.85 -4.78 -0.78
C THR A 32 22.11 -5.79 0.33
N ASP A 33 22.71 -6.91 -0.01
CA ASP A 33 23.25 -7.89 0.94
C ASP A 33 24.56 -8.45 0.39
N SER A 34 25.66 -8.29 1.12
CA SER A 34 26.96 -8.84 0.73
C SER A 34 27.35 -8.52 -0.73
N SER A 35 27.18 -7.24 -1.12
CA SER A 35 27.39 -6.70 -2.49
C SER A 35 26.40 -7.15 -3.56
N LEU A 36 25.51 -8.11 -3.28
CA LEU A 36 24.39 -8.46 -4.14
C LEU A 36 23.31 -7.38 -4.05
N ARG A 37 22.58 -7.16 -5.15
CA ARG A 37 21.49 -6.17 -5.23
C ARG A 37 20.16 -6.81 -5.61
N PRO A 38 19.57 -7.67 -4.76
CA PRO A 38 18.31 -8.33 -5.08
C PRO A 38 17.12 -7.36 -5.06
N SER A 39 16.13 -7.68 -5.88
CA SER A 39 14.79 -7.08 -5.83
C SER A 39 13.88 -7.94 -4.95
N LEU A 40 13.29 -7.33 -3.93
CA LEU A 40 12.34 -7.95 -3.01
C LEU A 40 10.92 -7.70 -3.52
N PHE A 41 10.09 -8.73 -3.49
CA PHE A 41 8.69 -8.69 -3.86
C PHE A 41 7.85 -9.21 -2.71
N VAL A 42 6.82 -8.46 -2.33
CA VAL A 42 5.96 -8.72 -1.18
C VAL A 42 4.50 -8.65 -1.62
N GLN A 43 3.72 -9.66 -1.25
CA GLN A 43 2.27 -9.71 -1.51
C GLN A 43 1.43 -9.81 -0.23
N ASN A 44 2.04 -10.20 0.88
CA ASN A 44 1.35 -10.29 2.18
C ASN A 44 1.22 -8.90 2.83
N TYR A 45 0.03 -8.55 3.31
CA TYR A 45 -0.25 -7.22 3.86
C TYR A 45 0.50 -6.93 5.17
N ALA A 46 0.70 -7.91 6.04
CA ALA A 46 1.50 -7.74 7.26
C ALA A 46 2.98 -7.51 6.93
N LEU A 47 3.49 -8.18 5.89
CA LEU A 47 4.83 -7.88 5.38
C LEU A 47 4.88 -6.50 4.73
N MET A 48 3.90 -6.08 3.94
CA MET A 48 3.88 -4.71 3.39
C MET A 48 3.90 -3.66 4.49
N TYR A 49 3.09 -3.82 5.53
CA TYR A 49 3.11 -2.98 6.72
C TYR A 49 4.51 -2.89 7.33
N TYR A 50 5.18 -4.04 7.48
CA TYR A 50 6.55 -4.09 7.99
C TYR A 50 7.50 -3.26 7.13
N PHE A 51 7.44 -3.41 5.80
CA PHE A 51 8.31 -2.69 4.89
C PHE A 51 8.08 -1.18 4.96
N ILE A 52 6.81 -0.74 4.94
CA ILE A 52 6.45 0.68 5.07
C ILE A 52 7.02 1.30 6.36
N ASN A 53 6.93 0.60 7.48
CA ASN A 53 7.27 1.16 8.79
C ASN A 53 8.74 1.00 9.18
N PHE A 54 9.38 -0.10 8.79
CA PHE A 54 10.66 -0.53 9.38
C PHE A 54 11.78 -0.73 8.37
N PHE A 55 11.49 -0.85 7.08
CA PHE A 55 12.53 -1.03 6.05
C PHE A 55 13.05 0.32 5.55
N LYS A 56 13.92 0.95 6.35
CA LYS A 56 14.41 2.34 6.15
C LYS A 56 15.93 2.37 6.02
N ARG A 57 16.52 3.43 5.44
CA ARG A 57 17.98 3.55 5.41
C ARG A 57 18.61 3.33 6.79
N LYS A 58 19.78 2.67 6.77
CA LYS A 58 20.55 2.29 7.97
C LYS A 58 19.90 1.20 8.84
N THR A 59 18.77 0.61 8.44
CA THR A 59 18.23 -0.57 9.11
C THR A 59 18.71 -1.85 8.43
N ARG A 60 18.82 -2.93 9.22
CA ARG A 60 19.29 -4.24 8.78
C ARG A 60 18.23 -5.29 9.00
N HIS A 61 18.07 -6.19 8.04
CA HIS A 61 17.00 -7.19 8.06
C HIS A 61 17.46 -8.53 7.52
N HIS A 62 16.92 -9.58 8.11
CA HIS A 62 16.99 -10.92 7.57
C HIS A 62 15.68 -11.22 6.83
N PHE A 63 15.75 -11.43 5.52
CA PHE A 63 14.62 -11.89 4.72
C PHE A 63 14.76 -13.35 4.33
N PHE A 64 13.64 -14.06 4.28
CA PHE A 64 13.58 -15.42 3.75
C PHE A 64 12.38 -15.56 2.81
N GLY A 65 12.55 -16.41 1.80
CA GLY A 65 11.50 -16.71 0.85
C GLY A 65 12.02 -17.38 -0.41
N SER A 66 11.23 -17.34 -1.47
CA SER A 66 11.62 -17.94 -2.75
C SER A 66 12.59 -17.03 -3.48
N LEU A 67 13.81 -17.51 -3.74
CA LEU A 67 14.79 -16.82 -4.56
C LEU A 67 14.80 -17.37 -5.99
N ASN A 68 14.67 -16.46 -6.94
CA ASN A 68 14.85 -16.71 -8.37
C ASN A 68 16.07 -15.90 -8.83
N ALA A 69 17.02 -16.59 -9.47
CA ALA A 69 18.19 -15.97 -10.08
C ALA A 69 18.13 -16.18 -11.59
N TYR A 70 18.27 -15.10 -12.34
CA TYR A 70 18.33 -15.13 -13.79
C TYR A 70 19.71 -14.65 -14.22
N ALA A 71 20.45 -15.50 -14.91
CA ALA A 71 21.71 -15.13 -15.53
C ALA A 71 21.49 -14.99 -17.04
N TYR A 72 21.98 -13.90 -17.61
CA TYR A 72 21.94 -13.69 -19.05
C TYR A 72 23.19 -12.94 -19.52
N THR A 73 23.59 -13.23 -20.74
CA THR A 73 24.67 -12.57 -21.47
C THR A 73 24.05 -11.86 -22.67
N ASN A 74 24.53 -10.67 -23.00
CA ASN A 74 24.19 -10.10 -24.30
C ASN A 74 25.06 -10.79 -25.36
N GLU A 75 24.52 -11.01 -26.56
CA GLU A 75 25.17 -11.83 -27.61
C GLU A 75 26.59 -11.33 -27.98
N ASP A 76 26.88 -10.05 -27.75
CA ASP A 76 28.16 -9.40 -28.07
C ASP A 76 29.01 -9.00 -26.84
N ASP A 77 28.64 -9.40 -25.61
CA ASP A 77 29.35 -9.00 -24.38
C ASP A 77 29.99 -10.20 -23.66
N THR A 78 31.22 -10.05 -23.17
CA THR A 78 31.89 -11.04 -22.31
C THR A 78 31.41 -10.97 -20.85
N ARG A 79 30.54 -10.00 -20.53
CA ARG A 79 29.96 -9.83 -19.19
C ARG A 79 28.63 -10.55 -19.05
N ALA A 80 28.54 -11.38 -18.02
CA ALA A 80 27.27 -11.97 -17.58
C ALA A 80 26.58 -11.05 -16.56
N PHE A 81 25.29 -10.84 -16.74
CA PHE A 81 24.44 -10.13 -15.80
C PHE A 81 23.63 -11.14 -14.99
N ILE A 82 23.51 -10.90 -13.69
CA ILE A 82 22.69 -11.72 -12.80
C ILE A 82 21.65 -10.83 -12.14
N ASN A 83 20.37 -11.22 -12.28
CA ASN A 83 19.26 -10.57 -11.60
C ASN A 83 18.71 -11.51 -10.52
N PHE A 84 18.74 -11.04 -9.28
CA PHE A 84 18.20 -11.75 -8.12
C PHE A 84 16.84 -11.18 -7.75
N ARG A 85 15.85 -12.05 -7.72
CA ARG A 85 14.47 -11.73 -7.33
C ARG A 85 14.03 -12.63 -6.18
N MET A 86 13.74 -12.03 -5.03
CA MET A 86 13.20 -12.74 -3.88
C MET A 86 11.73 -12.40 -3.69
N ASN A 87 10.87 -13.43 -3.71
CA ASN A 87 9.51 -13.32 -3.20
C ASN A 87 9.58 -13.57 -1.70
N VAL A 88 9.41 -12.50 -0.91
CA VAL A 88 9.61 -12.52 0.53
C VAL A 88 8.40 -13.18 1.20
N THR A 89 8.65 -14.23 1.96
CA THR A 89 7.63 -14.92 2.77
C THR A 89 7.81 -14.65 4.26
N GLY A 90 8.93 -14.07 4.67
CA GLY A 90 9.05 -13.50 6.00
C GLY A 90 10.30 -12.68 6.21
N VAL A 91 10.29 -11.99 7.35
CA VAL A 91 11.32 -11.05 7.77
C VAL A 91 11.59 -11.17 9.26
N ARG A 92 12.85 -11.03 9.62
CA ARG A 92 13.32 -10.86 10.99
C ARG A 92 14.15 -9.57 11.06
N PRO A 93 13.77 -8.58 11.90
CA PRO A 93 14.60 -7.40 12.11
C PRO A 93 15.89 -7.76 12.86
N TYR A 94 16.98 -7.07 12.53
CA TYR A 94 18.12 -7.00 13.43
C TYR A 94 17.92 -5.88 14.46
N ALA A 95 18.50 -6.06 15.64
CA ALA A 95 18.62 -4.97 16.59
C ALA A 95 19.50 -3.88 15.97
N ASN A 96 18.97 -2.66 15.88
CA ASN A 96 19.79 -1.50 15.59
C ASN A 96 20.58 -1.15 16.85
N LEU A 97 21.83 -0.78 16.68
CA LEU A 97 22.72 -0.40 17.78
C LEU A 97 23.06 1.09 17.68
N THR A 98 23.23 1.76 18.81
CA THR A 98 23.84 3.09 18.89
C THR A 98 25.34 3.00 18.59
N GLU A 99 26.00 4.14 18.44
CA GLU A 99 27.47 4.22 18.33
C GLU A 99 28.19 3.62 19.55
N ASN A 100 27.49 3.54 20.69
CA ASN A 100 27.97 2.94 21.94
C ASN A 100 27.59 1.46 22.11
N ASN A 101 27.15 0.79 21.03
CA ASN A 101 26.65 -0.60 21.05
C ASN A 101 25.40 -0.85 21.92
N GLU A 102 24.60 0.17 22.21
CA GLU A 102 23.34 0.00 22.94
C GLU A 102 22.19 -0.31 21.97
N ILE A 103 21.27 -1.17 22.37
CA ILE A 103 20.13 -1.55 21.53
C ILE A 103 19.15 -0.38 21.41
N LEU A 104 18.92 0.07 20.19
CA LEU A 104 17.85 1.02 19.87
C LEU A 104 16.50 0.27 19.91
N PRO A 105 15.55 0.69 20.77
CA PRO A 105 14.24 0.04 20.84
C PRO A 105 13.50 0.19 19.51
N SER A 106 12.97 -0.92 19.01
CA SER A 106 12.19 -0.97 17.77
C SER A 106 10.92 -1.78 17.99
N ARG A 107 9.83 -1.35 17.37
CA ARG A 107 8.55 -2.09 17.33
C ARG A 107 8.53 -3.15 16.22
N ALA A 108 9.59 -3.24 15.41
CA ALA A 108 9.69 -4.25 14.38
C ALA A 108 9.72 -5.64 15.03
N ILE A 109 8.77 -6.50 14.66
CA ILE A 109 8.72 -7.90 15.08
C ILE A 109 9.03 -8.82 13.91
N ARG A 110 9.37 -10.07 14.23
CA ARG A 110 9.45 -11.11 13.20
C ARG A 110 8.07 -11.33 12.60
N THR A 111 7.98 -11.19 11.29
CA THR A 111 6.72 -11.32 10.53
C THR A 111 6.90 -12.41 9.49
N SER A 112 5.91 -13.27 9.34
CA SER A 112 5.93 -14.38 8.39
C SER A 112 4.55 -14.55 7.78
N ALA A 113 4.49 -14.74 6.46
CA ALA A 113 3.24 -14.71 5.69
C ALA A 113 2.26 -15.83 6.10
N ASP A 114 2.76 -16.96 6.58
CA ASP A 114 1.98 -18.08 7.12
C ASP A 114 1.16 -17.71 8.38
N ARG A 115 1.57 -16.66 9.10
CA ARG A 115 0.86 -16.19 10.31
C ARG A 115 -0.25 -15.19 10.02
N PHE A 116 -0.30 -14.63 8.80
CA PHE A 116 -1.20 -13.53 8.46
C PHE A 116 -1.92 -13.83 7.16
N ASP A 117 -3.20 -14.19 7.27
CA ASP A 117 -4.05 -14.38 6.11
C ASP A 117 -4.48 -13.02 5.52
N ASN A 118 -4.22 -12.80 4.23
CA ASN A 118 -4.60 -11.56 3.55
C ASN A 118 -6.12 -11.38 3.46
N GLU A 119 -6.89 -12.47 3.41
CA GLU A 119 -8.35 -12.42 3.28
C GLU A 119 -9.03 -12.07 4.62
N LEU A 120 -8.45 -12.50 5.74
CA LEU A 120 -8.99 -12.21 7.07
C LEU A 120 -8.61 -10.81 7.58
N ASN A 121 -7.47 -10.28 7.14
CA ASN A 121 -6.91 -9.02 7.65
C ASN A 121 -7.44 -7.78 6.91
N LEU A 122 -8.78 -7.66 6.82
CA LEU A 122 -9.47 -6.66 6.00
C LEU A 122 -9.13 -5.21 6.38
N LYS A 123 -9.02 -4.88 7.68
CA LYS A 123 -8.61 -3.55 8.15
C LYS A 123 -7.23 -3.17 7.62
N LEU A 124 -6.28 -4.09 7.70
CA LEU A 124 -4.91 -3.85 7.21
C LEU A 124 -4.87 -3.73 5.68
N LYS A 125 -5.58 -4.62 4.98
CA LYS A 125 -5.78 -4.57 3.53
C LYS A 125 -6.33 -3.21 3.10
N TYR A 126 -7.41 -2.75 3.74
CA TYR A 126 -8.04 -1.48 3.48
C TYR A 126 -7.09 -0.30 3.68
N MET A 127 -6.33 -0.25 4.78
CA MET A 127 -5.39 0.85 5.02
C MET A 127 -4.22 0.87 4.02
N ILE A 128 -3.73 -0.29 3.58
CA ILE A 128 -2.75 -0.36 2.49
C ILE A 128 -3.35 0.16 1.20
N TYR A 129 -4.56 -0.25 0.86
CA TYR A 129 -5.20 0.14 -0.40
C TYR A 129 -5.53 1.63 -0.41
N LYS A 130 -6.02 2.16 0.71
CA LYS A 130 -6.22 3.58 0.94
C LYS A 130 -4.92 4.37 0.79
N TYR A 131 -3.81 3.89 1.36
CA TYR A 131 -2.48 4.52 1.21
C TYR A 131 -2.01 4.50 -0.26
N VAL A 132 -2.20 3.39 -0.97
CA VAL A 132 -1.86 3.30 -2.40
C VAL A 132 -2.72 4.23 -3.25
N TRP A 133 -4.03 4.31 -2.98
CA TRP A 133 -4.95 5.21 -3.68
C TRP A 133 -4.60 6.68 -3.46
N GLN A 134 -4.26 7.05 -2.22
CA GLN A 134 -3.79 8.40 -1.89
C GLN A 134 -2.57 8.83 -2.73
N ASN A 135 -1.71 7.87 -3.08
CA ASN A 135 -0.47 8.12 -3.83
C ASN A 135 -0.55 7.57 -5.28
N ILE A 136 -1.75 7.34 -5.81
CA ILE A 136 -1.95 6.63 -7.08
C ILE A 136 -1.28 7.32 -8.28
N ASP A 137 -1.16 8.64 -8.22
CA ASP A 137 -0.56 9.48 -9.25
C ASP A 137 0.95 9.72 -9.04
N ASP A 138 1.52 9.33 -7.89
CA ASP A 138 2.96 9.47 -7.63
C ASP A 138 3.73 8.28 -8.22
N GLU A 139 4.42 8.51 -9.33
CA GLU A 139 5.24 7.50 -10.01
C GLU A 139 6.42 6.97 -9.17
N ASN A 140 6.79 7.68 -8.10
CA ASN A 140 7.82 7.23 -7.16
C ASN A 140 7.29 6.18 -6.17
N VAL A 141 5.98 6.15 -5.98
CA VAL A 141 5.29 5.29 -5.00
C VAL A 141 4.51 4.20 -5.71
N VAL A 142 3.87 4.49 -6.84
CA VAL A 142 3.04 3.52 -7.59
C VAL A 142 3.52 3.38 -9.03
N GLN A 143 3.73 2.12 -9.45
CA GLN A 143 4.06 1.79 -10.82
C GLN A 143 2.86 2.05 -11.74
N GLN A 144 3.00 3.00 -12.66
CA GLN A 144 1.94 3.40 -13.60
C GLN A 144 1.75 2.41 -14.77
N GLN A 145 2.77 1.62 -15.08
CA GLN A 145 2.72 0.69 -16.21
C GLN A 145 1.66 -0.40 -15.99
N ARG A 146 0.67 -0.48 -16.89
CA ARG A 146 -0.49 -1.40 -16.83
C ARG A 146 -1.42 -1.17 -15.65
N LEU A 147 -1.35 -0.01 -15.00
CA LEU A 147 -2.28 0.38 -13.95
C LEU A 147 -3.67 0.61 -14.55
N ASN A 148 -4.68 -0.09 -14.02
CA ASN A 148 -6.09 0.21 -14.28
C ASN A 148 -6.68 0.93 -13.06
N LYS A 149 -6.71 2.27 -13.11
CA LYS A 149 -7.17 3.11 -11.99
C LYS A 149 -8.64 2.90 -11.67
N GLU A 150 -9.50 2.80 -12.69
CA GLU A 150 -10.94 2.60 -12.54
C GLU A 150 -11.25 1.28 -11.82
N LEU A 151 -10.63 0.17 -12.25
CA LEU A 151 -10.84 -1.13 -11.61
C LEU A 151 -10.40 -1.12 -10.13
N PHE A 152 -9.27 -0.48 -9.84
CA PHE A 152 -8.77 -0.37 -8.47
C PHE A 152 -9.66 0.54 -7.61
N ALA A 153 -10.13 1.67 -8.15
CA ALA A 153 -11.05 2.60 -7.50
C ALA A 153 -12.37 1.91 -7.14
N HIS A 154 -12.99 1.18 -8.07
CA HIS A 154 -14.19 0.39 -7.78
C HIS A 154 -13.95 -0.64 -6.68
N HIS A 155 -12.82 -1.35 -6.72
CA HIS A 155 -12.55 -2.36 -5.72
C HIS A 155 -12.33 -1.75 -4.32
N LEU A 156 -11.64 -0.62 -4.22
CA LEU A 156 -11.48 0.11 -2.96
C LEU A 156 -12.81 0.67 -2.44
N SER A 157 -13.65 1.20 -3.34
CA SER A 157 -15.00 1.67 -2.98
C SER A 157 -15.86 0.56 -2.39
N ASN A 158 -15.91 -0.59 -3.06
CA ASN A 158 -16.67 -1.74 -2.56
C ASN A 158 -16.13 -2.23 -1.22
N LEU A 159 -14.80 -2.29 -1.05
CA LEU A 159 -14.19 -2.66 0.23
C LEU A 159 -14.57 -1.66 1.34
N HIS A 160 -14.64 -0.37 1.04
CA HIS A 160 -15.08 0.64 1.99
C HIS A 160 -16.54 0.40 2.42
N GLU A 161 -17.45 0.20 1.45
CA GLU A 161 -18.87 -0.08 1.70
C GLU A 161 -19.04 -1.36 2.54
N ASP A 162 -18.30 -2.43 2.22
CA ASP A 162 -18.30 -3.67 2.99
C ASP A 162 -17.86 -3.44 4.45
N LEU A 163 -16.87 -2.58 4.68
CA LEU A 163 -16.40 -2.27 6.05
C LEU A 163 -17.41 -1.40 6.82
N CYS A 164 -18.14 -0.50 6.15
CA CYS A 164 -19.25 0.25 6.75
C CYS A 164 -20.39 -0.70 7.13
N ASN A 165 -20.81 -1.57 6.19
CA ASN A 165 -21.88 -2.55 6.40
C ASN A 165 -21.57 -3.52 7.57
N ASN A 166 -20.29 -3.84 7.77
CA ASN A 166 -19.83 -4.69 8.87
C ASN A 166 -19.57 -3.94 10.19
N ASN A 167 -19.92 -2.65 10.29
CA ASN A 167 -19.67 -1.79 11.45
C ASN A 167 -18.19 -1.69 11.86
N ILE A 168 -17.27 -1.89 10.91
CA ILE A 168 -15.83 -1.70 11.12
C ILE A 168 -15.48 -0.23 10.93
N ILE A 169 -16.10 0.45 9.96
CA ILE A 169 -16.07 1.91 9.83
C ILE A 169 -17.44 2.42 10.28
N LEU A 170 -17.47 3.22 11.33
CA LEU A 170 -18.71 3.78 11.87
C LEU A 170 -19.02 5.11 11.17
N ASN A 171 -20.26 5.29 10.73
CA ASN A 171 -20.77 6.51 10.07
C ASN A 171 -19.83 6.99 8.93
N GLY A 172 -19.32 6.01 8.17
CA GLY A 172 -18.26 6.21 7.18
C GLY A 172 -18.74 6.47 5.77
N GLU A 173 -20.04 6.38 5.50
CA GLU A 173 -20.63 6.32 4.16
C GLU A 173 -20.23 7.53 3.29
N ASN A 174 -20.12 8.70 3.91
CA ASN A 174 -19.73 9.96 3.26
C ASN A 174 -18.21 10.15 3.12
N PHE A 175 -17.41 9.22 3.65
CA PHE A 175 -15.96 9.27 3.77
C PHE A 175 -15.26 8.14 3.00
N ASN A 176 -15.87 7.71 1.88
CA ASN A 176 -15.23 6.83 0.92
C ASN A 176 -13.97 7.52 0.34
N PRO A 177 -12.79 6.86 0.33
CA PRO A 177 -11.56 7.45 -0.19
C PRO A 177 -11.59 7.72 -1.70
N VAL A 178 -12.54 7.12 -2.43
CA VAL A 178 -12.72 7.31 -3.88
C VAL A 178 -13.81 8.35 -4.11
N MET A 179 -13.44 9.44 -4.80
CA MET A 179 -14.35 10.46 -5.30
C MET A 179 -14.51 10.31 -6.80
N VAL A 180 -15.75 10.25 -7.28
CA VAL A 180 -16.08 10.20 -8.70
C VAL A 180 -16.47 11.60 -9.19
N ASN A 181 -15.75 12.13 -10.16
CA ASN A 181 -16.04 13.40 -10.79
C ASN A 181 -16.48 13.16 -12.24
N GLU A 182 -17.74 13.44 -12.52
CA GLU A 182 -18.30 13.26 -13.85
C GLU A 182 -18.28 14.57 -14.63
N ARG A 183 -17.59 14.59 -15.77
CA ARG A 183 -17.52 15.75 -16.65
C ARG A 183 -18.14 15.44 -18.00
N PHE A 184 -18.99 16.33 -18.50
CA PHE A 184 -19.53 16.23 -19.84
C PHE A 184 -18.64 17.02 -20.80
N VAL A 185 -17.82 16.33 -21.59
CA VAL A 185 -16.95 16.96 -22.59
C VAL A 185 -17.72 17.10 -23.89
N ARG A 186 -17.81 18.33 -24.42
CA ARG A 186 -18.30 18.57 -25.79
C ARG A 186 -17.15 18.35 -26.75
N GLN A 187 -17.19 17.29 -27.55
CA GLN A 187 -16.28 17.18 -28.69
C GLN A 187 -16.74 18.12 -29.81
N ARG A 188 -15.93 19.12 -30.16
CA ARG A 188 -16.10 19.87 -31.41
C ARG A 188 -15.63 18.99 -32.56
N ARG A 189 -16.57 18.38 -33.31
CA ARG A 189 -16.26 17.84 -34.64
C ARG A 189 -16.11 19.00 -35.63
N GLN A 190 -15.12 18.91 -36.52
CA GLN A 190 -14.82 19.91 -37.55
C GLN A 190 -15.85 19.95 -38.72
N VAL A 191 -16.97 19.25 -38.65
CA VAL A 191 -17.97 19.17 -39.74
C VAL A 191 -19.39 19.18 -39.17
N GLU A 192 -20.31 19.85 -39.86
CA GLU A 192 -21.72 20.20 -39.57
C GLU A 192 -22.66 19.11 -38.99
N ARG A 193 -22.26 18.42 -37.92
CA ARG A 193 -23.13 17.55 -37.13
C ARG A 193 -23.08 17.96 -35.67
N LEU A 194 -24.24 17.89 -35.02
CA LEU A 194 -24.47 18.22 -33.61
C LEU A 194 -23.37 17.61 -32.72
N ALA A 195 -22.81 18.42 -31.83
CA ALA A 195 -21.72 18.01 -30.94
C ALA A 195 -22.16 16.84 -30.04
N GLU A 196 -21.40 15.75 -30.07
CA GLU A 196 -21.61 14.58 -29.22
C GLU A 196 -21.11 14.92 -27.80
N ARG A 197 -21.97 14.73 -26.79
CA ARG A 197 -21.58 14.86 -25.38
C ARG A 197 -21.00 13.51 -24.94
N VAL A 198 -19.71 13.47 -24.67
CA VAL A 198 -19.06 12.28 -24.10
C VAL A 198 -19.01 12.49 -22.58
N ARG A 199 -19.50 11.50 -21.82
CA ARG A 199 -19.34 11.46 -20.35
C ARG A 199 -17.93 10.96 -20.06
N ASP A 200 -17.14 11.80 -19.41
CA ASP A 200 -15.81 11.48 -18.94
C ASP A 200 -15.89 11.30 -17.41
N ILE A 201 -15.42 10.16 -16.91
CA ILE A 201 -15.48 9.80 -15.49
C ILE A 201 -14.05 9.82 -14.94
N GLU A 202 -13.80 10.70 -13.99
CA GLU A 202 -12.52 10.86 -13.34
C GLU A 202 -12.60 10.35 -11.90
N TYR A 203 -11.73 9.40 -11.54
CA TYR A 203 -11.63 8.86 -10.19
C TYR A 203 -10.47 9.53 -9.46
N LEU A 204 -10.76 10.14 -8.32
CA LEU A 204 -9.83 10.97 -7.54
C LEU A 204 -9.82 10.56 -6.07
N TRP A 205 -8.78 10.99 -5.35
CA TRP A 205 -8.77 10.94 -3.88
C TRP A 205 -9.84 11.87 -3.31
N ASN A 206 -10.62 11.39 -2.34
CA ASN A 206 -11.60 12.21 -1.63
C ASN A 206 -10.91 13.11 -0.58
N PRO A 207 -10.91 14.44 -0.74
CA PRO A 207 -10.21 15.36 0.18
C PRO A 207 -10.83 15.45 1.58
N ARG A 208 -12.06 14.94 1.77
CA ARG A 208 -12.72 14.88 3.09
C ARG A 208 -12.19 13.74 3.97
N VAL A 209 -11.47 12.80 3.37
CA VAL A 209 -10.94 11.61 4.03
C VAL A 209 -9.54 11.89 4.56
N VAL A 210 -9.28 11.45 5.79
CA VAL A 210 -7.98 11.63 6.43
C VAL A 210 -6.91 10.82 5.69
N PRO A 211 -5.78 11.43 5.29
CA PRO A 211 -4.64 10.71 4.74
C PRO A 211 -4.13 9.61 5.67
N VAL A 212 -3.61 8.52 5.12
CA VAL A 212 -3.07 7.43 5.94
C VAL A 212 -1.76 7.86 6.60
N ASN A 213 -1.76 7.88 7.93
CA ASN A 213 -0.56 8.12 8.74
C ASN A 213 -0.17 6.86 9.50
N TRP A 214 0.81 6.11 8.99
CA TRP A 214 1.29 4.86 9.59
C TRP A 214 1.90 5.01 10.99
N GLU A 215 2.22 6.23 11.42
CA GLU A 215 2.71 6.52 12.78
C GLU A 215 1.57 6.57 13.82
N HIS A 216 0.32 6.62 13.37
CA HIS A 216 -0.85 6.69 14.26
C HIS A 216 -0.97 5.43 15.14
N PRO A 217 -1.20 5.55 16.47
CA PRO A 217 -1.25 4.40 17.37
C PRO A 217 -2.28 3.34 17.02
N ALA A 218 -3.43 3.73 16.46
CA ALA A 218 -4.47 2.79 16.04
C ALA A 218 -4.06 1.96 14.80
N LEU A 219 -2.99 2.35 14.09
CA LEU A 219 -2.41 1.60 12.97
C LEU A 219 -1.22 0.74 13.39
N PHE A 220 -0.94 0.58 14.69
CA PHE A 220 -0.01 -0.45 15.14
C PHE A 220 -0.58 -1.83 14.82
N LEU A 221 0.30 -2.74 14.38
CA LEU A 221 -0.10 -4.03 13.82
C LEU A 221 -1.05 -4.81 14.75
N GLU A 222 -0.79 -4.84 16.05
CA GLU A 222 -1.67 -5.53 17.02
C GLU A 222 -3.09 -4.95 17.08
N ARG A 223 -3.24 -3.63 16.97
CA ARG A 223 -4.54 -2.94 17.06
C ARG A 223 -5.30 -2.99 15.76
N ILE A 224 -4.61 -2.78 14.63
CA ILE A 224 -5.27 -2.82 13.32
C ILE A 224 -5.76 -4.22 12.98
N LEU A 225 -5.07 -5.26 13.47
CA LEU A 225 -5.49 -6.65 13.32
C LEU A 225 -6.59 -7.07 14.30
N ASN A 226 -6.93 -6.25 15.30
CA ASN A 226 -8.04 -6.54 16.19
C ASN A 226 -9.37 -6.37 15.43
N PRO A 227 -10.14 -7.44 15.19
CA PRO A 227 -11.40 -7.36 14.45
C PRO A 227 -12.55 -6.83 15.30
N ARG A 228 -12.41 -6.82 16.63
CA ARG A 228 -13.46 -6.37 17.56
C ARG A 228 -13.53 -4.86 17.70
N GLU A 229 -12.45 -4.17 17.32
CA GLU A 229 -12.35 -2.72 17.44
C GLU A 229 -12.61 -2.08 16.07
N PRO A 230 -13.61 -1.20 15.93
CA PRO A 230 -13.80 -0.43 14.71
C PRO A 230 -12.63 0.54 14.50
N PHE A 231 -12.54 1.12 13.30
CA PHE A 231 -11.63 2.23 13.08
C PHE A 231 -12.07 3.44 13.91
N PRO A 232 -11.15 4.07 14.64
CA PRO A 232 -11.44 5.36 15.24
C PRO A 232 -11.71 6.41 14.16
N SER A 233 -12.61 7.35 14.47
CA SER A 233 -13.16 8.30 13.50
C SER A 233 -12.12 9.26 12.92
N ASP A 234 -11.06 9.54 13.69
CA ASP A 234 -9.90 10.34 13.29
C ASP A 234 -9.05 9.72 12.17
N LEU A 235 -9.20 8.42 11.89
CA LEU A 235 -8.58 7.75 10.74
C LEU A 235 -9.45 7.81 9.47
N ILE A 236 -10.70 8.24 9.60
CA ILE A 236 -11.72 8.19 8.55
C ILE A 236 -12.06 9.61 8.08
N SER A 237 -12.49 10.47 8.99
CA SER A 237 -13.02 11.82 8.71
C SER A 237 -12.14 12.92 9.30
N LEU A 238 -12.00 14.05 8.60
CA LEU A 238 -11.34 15.23 9.16
C LEU A 238 -12.16 15.82 10.34
N PRO A 239 -11.51 16.39 11.38
CA PRO A 239 -12.19 16.86 12.60
C PRO A 239 -13.33 17.86 12.37
N GLN A 240 -13.24 18.70 11.33
CA GLN A 240 -14.25 19.72 11.04
C GLN A 240 -15.57 19.15 10.49
N HIS A 241 -15.59 17.90 10.01
CA HIS A 241 -16.78 17.29 9.41
C HIS A 241 -17.63 16.49 10.41
N GLN A 242 -17.19 16.33 11.66
CA GLN A 242 -17.95 15.64 12.70
C GLN A 242 -19.05 16.53 13.32
N MET A 243 -19.02 17.85 13.09
CA MET A 243 -19.90 18.82 13.76
C MET A 243 -21.19 19.15 13.01
N HIS A 244 -21.38 18.67 11.77
CA HIS A 244 -22.51 19.09 10.92
C HIS A 244 -23.65 18.07 10.78
N ASP A 245 -23.49 16.84 11.27
CA ASP A 245 -24.51 15.79 11.11
C ASP A 245 -25.33 15.52 12.39
N GLU A 246 -25.09 16.24 13.50
CA GLU A 246 -25.89 16.12 14.75
C GLU A 246 -26.95 17.23 14.95
N ALA A 247 -27.24 18.05 13.94
CA ALA A 247 -28.18 19.17 14.11
C ALA A 247 -29.23 19.26 13.00
N VAL A 248 -29.93 18.18 12.71
CA VAL A 248 -31.31 18.27 12.20
C VAL A 248 -32.11 17.09 12.74
N ASP A 249 -32.65 17.22 13.96
CA ASP A 249 -33.97 16.68 14.23
C ASP A 249 -34.71 17.50 15.30
N GLU A 250 -35.97 17.78 14.98
CA GLU A 250 -37.09 18.16 15.84
C GLU A 250 -37.04 19.48 16.63
N THR A 251 -37.79 20.49 16.17
CA THR A 251 -39.20 20.65 16.58
C THR A 251 -39.90 21.73 15.77
N GLU A 252 -41.19 21.46 15.55
CA GLU A 252 -42.28 22.27 14.97
C GLU A 252 -42.32 23.76 15.35
#